data_AF-A0A7X8PS59-F1
#
_entry.id   AF-A0A7X8PS59-F1
#
_cell.length_a   1.000
_cell.length_b   1.000
_cell.length_c   1.000
_cell.angle_alpha   90.00
_cell.angle_beta   90.00
_cell.angle_gamma   90.00
#
_symmetry.space_group_name_H-M   'P 1'
#
loop_
_entity.id
_entity.type
_entity.pdbx_description
1 polymer ?
#
loop_
_entity_poly.entity_id
_entity_poly.type
_entity_poly.pdbx_seq_one_letter_code
_entity_poly.pdbx_strand_id
1 'polypeptide(L)'
;KVSDMMGPIGMVSTITTTVSQAPDIGQMLVYLMYITGLLSVAIGATNLIPFPMLDGGRLLLIAVEAVRGKPLSQEKESYISIVGFVLIILLGIYIAYNDILKLVVSR
;
A
#
# COMPACT_ATOMS: atom_id res chain seq x y z
N LYS A 1 -18.50 10.16 2.01
CA LYS A 1 -18.08 8.83 1.49
C LYS A 1 -16.60 8.59 1.80
N VAL A 2 -16.25 8.55 3.09
CA VAL A 2 -14.94 8.09 3.60
C VAL A 2 -15.13 6.75 4.36
N SER A 3 -16.39 6.29 4.47
CA SER A 3 -16.79 4.98 4.98
C SER A 3 -16.32 3.83 4.09
N ASP A 4 -16.17 4.08 2.78
CA ASP A 4 -15.90 3.03 1.78
C ASP A 4 -14.39 2.78 1.58
N MET A 5 -13.54 3.56 2.24
CA MET A 5 -12.12 3.26 2.33
C MET A 5 -11.93 2.19 3.41
N MET A 6 -11.83 0.95 2.95
CA MET A 6 -11.45 -0.21 3.78
C MET A 6 -9.94 -0.15 4.01
N GLY A 7 -9.52 -0.06 5.26
CA GLY A 7 -8.11 -0.23 5.59
C GLY A 7 -7.70 -1.72 5.53
N PRO A 8 -6.46 -2.03 5.93
CA PRO A 8 -5.89 -3.37 5.82
C PRO A 8 -6.72 -4.46 6.48
N ILE A 9 -7.37 -4.18 7.62
CA ILE A 9 -8.14 -5.18 8.36
C ILE A 9 -9.49 -5.41 7.68
N GLY A 10 -10.12 -4.35 7.19
CA GLY A 10 -11.34 -4.44 6.39
C GLY A 10 -11.13 -5.25 5.10
N MET A 11 -10.00 -5.06 4.42
CA MET A 11 -9.65 -5.85 3.23
C MET A 11 -9.55 -7.34 3.52
N VAL A 12 -8.87 -7.73 4.61
CA VAL A 12 -8.77 -9.16 4.99
C VAL A 12 -10.15 -9.75 5.25
N SER A 13 -11.02 -9.03 5.96
CA SER A 13 -12.40 -9.48 6.20
C SER A 13 -13.17 -9.72 4.88
N THR A 14 -13.06 -8.81 3.92
CA THR A 14 -13.73 -8.93 2.61
C THR A 14 -13.18 -10.11 1.79
N ILE A 15 -11.87 -10.35 1.85
CA ILE A 15 -11.25 -11.50 1.21
C ILE A 15 -11.78 -12.79 1.84
N THR A 16 -11.79 -12.89 3.18
CA THR A 16 -12.32 -14.05 3.89
C THR A 16 -13.78 -14.31 3.52
N THR A 17 -14.65 -13.29 3.51
CA THR A 17 -16.05 -13.49 3.13
C THR A 17 -16.23 -13.91 1.68
N THR A 18 -15.45 -13.34 0.75
CA THR A 18 -15.56 -13.66 -0.68
C THR A 18 -15.09 -15.09 -0.97
N VAL A 19 -13.99 -15.50 -0.32
CA VAL A 19 -13.39 -16.82 -0.49
C VAL A 19 -14.25 -17.89 0.19
N SER A 20 -14.83 -17.61 1.36
CA SER A 20 -15.72 -18.55 2.06
C SER A 20 -17.08 -18.75 1.39
N GLN A 21 -17.50 -17.86 0.50
CA GLN A 21 -18.73 -18.01 -0.30
C GLN A 21 -18.51 -18.80 -1.61
N ALA A 22 -17.28 -19.22 -1.91
CA ALA A 22 -16.99 -20.00 -3.11
C ALA A 22 -17.68 -21.39 -3.05
N PRO A 23 -18.42 -21.80 -4.10
CA PRO A 23 -19.12 -23.10 -4.14
C PRO A 23 -18.16 -24.31 -4.21
N ASP A 24 -16.99 -24.12 -4.80
CA ASP A 24 -15.99 -25.15 -5.04
C ASP A 24 -14.57 -24.58 -4.97
N ILE A 25 -13.59 -25.48 -4.83
CA ILE A 25 -12.15 -25.12 -4.72
C ILE A 25 -11.66 -24.40 -5.99
N GLY A 26 -12.19 -24.73 -7.16
CA GLY A 26 -11.84 -24.08 -8.42
C GLY A 26 -12.21 -22.60 -8.41
N GLN A 27 -13.43 -22.28 -8.02
CA GLN A 27 -13.90 -20.90 -7.88
C GLN A 27 -13.16 -20.15 -6.76
N MET A 28 -12.83 -20.83 -5.66
CA MET A 28 -12.01 -20.27 -4.58
C MET A 28 -10.65 -19.78 -5.11
N LEU A 29 -9.97 -20.61 -5.92
CA LEU A 29 -8.69 -20.26 -6.53
C LEU A 29 -8.82 -19.12 -7.54
N VAL A 30 -9.89 -19.09 -8.33
CA VAL A 30 -10.15 -17.99 -9.29
C VAL A 30 -10.33 -16.66 -8.55
N TYR A 31 -11.10 -16.63 -7.45
CA TYR A 31 -11.27 -15.41 -6.66
C TYR A 31 -9.97 -14.95 -6.01
N LEU A 32 -9.18 -15.87 -5.46
CA LEU A 32 -7.88 -15.54 -4.89
C LEU A 32 -6.91 -14.99 -5.95
N MET A 33 -6.86 -15.60 -7.13
CA MET A 33 -6.04 -15.10 -8.24
C MET A 33 -6.49 -13.71 -8.69
N TYR A 34 -7.80 -13.47 -8.80
CA TYR A 34 -8.35 -12.18 -9.17
C TYR A 34 -7.97 -11.09 -8.15
N ILE A 35 -8.22 -11.34 -6.86
CA ILE A 35 -7.89 -10.42 -5.78
C ILE A 35 -6.38 -10.16 -5.74
N THR A 36 -5.56 -11.21 -5.85
CA THR A 36 -4.09 -11.09 -5.85
C THR A 36 -3.59 -10.28 -7.04
N GLY A 37 -4.17 -10.49 -8.23
CA GLY A 37 -3.86 -9.71 -9.42
C GLY A 37 -4.21 -8.24 -9.23
N LEU A 38 -5.40 -7.95 -8.70
CA LEU A 38 -5.84 -6.59 -8.40
C LEU A 38 -4.93 -5.90 -7.38
N LEU A 39 -4.60 -6.59 -6.28
CA LEU A 39 -3.68 -6.08 -5.26
C LEU A 39 -2.28 -5.85 -5.82
N SER A 40 -1.78 -6.76 -6.65
CA SER A 40 -0.47 -6.62 -7.30
C SER A 40 -0.40 -5.37 -8.19
N VAL A 41 -1.45 -5.13 -8.98
CA VAL A 41 -1.54 -3.91 -9.81
C VAL A 41 -1.63 -2.67 -8.93
N ALA A 42 -2.44 -2.69 -7.87
CA ALA A 42 -2.59 -1.56 -6.96
C ALA A 42 -1.27 -1.22 -6.22
N ILE A 43 -0.56 -2.24 -5.71
CA ILE A 43 0.74 -2.08 -5.05
C ILE A 43 1.78 -1.59 -6.05
N GLY A 44 1.84 -2.19 -7.25
CA GLY A 44 2.76 -1.76 -8.31
C GLY A 44 2.52 -0.31 -8.75
N ALA A 45 1.25 0.09 -8.93
CA ALA A 45 0.89 1.47 -9.25
C ALA A 45 1.24 2.44 -8.12
N THR A 46 0.99 2.04 -6.86
CA THR A 46 1.34 2.84 -5.67
C THR A 46 2.85 3.01 -5.54
N ASN A 47 3.64 1.97 -5.83
CA ASN A 47 5.10 2.04 -5.80
C ASN A 47 5.67 3.02 -6.83
N LEU A 48 4.97 3.32 -7.93
CA LEU A 48 5.40 4.32 -8.92
C LEU A 48 5.09 5.76 -8.52
N ILE A 49 4.32 5.97 -7.45
CA ILE A 49 4.04 7.31 -6.94
C ILE A 49 5.37 7.95 -6.49
N PRO A 50 5.57 9.25 -6.77
CA PRO A 50 6.76 10.01 -6.38
C PRO A 50 6.83 10.27 -4.86
N PHE A 51 6.87 9.22 -4.05
CA PHE A 51 6.90 9.29 -2.61
C PHE A 51 8.23 8.71 -2.06
N PRO A 52 8.89 9.38 -1.10
CA PRO A 52 10.12 8.87 -0.49
C PRO A 52 9.98 7.45 0.08
N MET A 53 11.03 6.62 0.01
CA MET A 53 11.01 5.17 0.34
C MET A 53 10.38 4.26 -0.73
N LEU A 54 9.52 4.77 -1.63
CA LEU A 54 8.95 3.97 -2.73
C LEU A 54 9.85 3.98 -3.98
N ASP A 55 9.67 2.98 -4.85
CA ASP A 55 10.43 2.83 -6.10
C ASP A 55 10.33 4.07 -7.00
N GLY A 56 9.14 4.68 -7.09
CA GLY A 56 8.85 5.90 -7.84
C GLY A 56 9.52 7.14 -7.26
N GLY A 57 9.66 7.21 -5.93
CA GLY A 57 10.48 8.23 -5.27
C GLY A 57 11.95 8.12 -5.64
N ARG A 58 12.48 6.89 -5.70
CA ARG A 58 13.87 6.64 -6.14
C ARG A 58 14.05 6.96 -7.62
N LEU A 59 13.10 6.58 -8.47
CA LEU A 59 13.12 6.94 -9.89
C LEU A 59 13.12 8.45 -10.10
N LEU A 60 12.35 9.20 -9.30
CA LEU A 60 12.42 10.66 -9.34
C LEU A 60 13.78 11.22 -8.93
N LEU A 61 14.39 10.69 -7.86
CA LEU A 61 15.71 11.14 -7.44
C LEU A 61 16.75 10.90 -8.54
N ILE A 62 16.72 9.73 -9.18
CA ILE A 62 17.58 9.40 -10.32
C ILE A 62 17.29 10.33 -11.51
N ALA A 63 16.02 10.62 -11.80
CA ALA A 63 15.66 11.57 -12.87
C ALA A 63 16.20 12.99 -12.58
N VAL A 64 16.14 13.44 -11.33
CA VAL A 64 16.71 14.72 -10.89
C VAL A 64 18.23 14.70 -10.99
N GLU A 65 18.89 13.61 -10.63
CA GLU A 65 20.34 13.45 -10.80
C GLU A 65 20.76 13.48 -12.28
N ALA A 66 20.01 12.81 -13.15
CA ALA A 66 20.25 12.80 -14.59
C ALA A 66 20.12 14.20 -15.19
N VAL A 67 19.14 15.00 -14.76
CA VAL A 67 18.98 16.40 -15.20
C VAL A 67 20.05 17.31 -14.60
N ARG A 68 20.43 17.12 -13.34
CA ARG A 68 21.41 17.98 -12.63
C ARG A 68 22.86 17.63 -12.96
N GLY A 69 23.12 16.45 -13.50
CA GLY A 69 24.45 15.95 -13.84
C GLY A 69 25.38 15.75 -12.63
N LYS A 70 24.83 15.76 -11.40
CA LYS A 70 25.59 15.61 -10.15
C LYS A 70 24.83 14.70 -9.19
N PRO A 71 25.48 13.64 -8.66
CA PRO A 71 24.85 12.71 -7.74
C PRO A 71 24.35 13.44 -6.49
N LEU A 72 23.20 13.02 -5.96
CA LEU A 72 22.79 13.42 -4.61
C LEU A 72 23.77 12.79 -3.61
N SER A 73 24.06 13.52 -2.54
CA SER A 73 24.83 12.95 -1.43
C SER A 73 24.01 11.83 -0.79
N GLN A 74 24.63 10.66 -0.57
CA GLN A 74 24.01 9.48 0.02
C GLN A 74 23.30 9.76 1.35
N GLU A 75 23.82 10.70 2.15
CA GLU A 75 23.18 11.15 3.38
C GLU A 75 21.79 11.75 3.13
N LYS A 76 21.64 12.59 2.11
CA LYS A 76 20.36 13.25 1.79
C LYS A 76 19.32 12.25 1.28
N GLU A 77 19.73 11.28 0.45
CA GLU A 77 18.85 10.20 0.00
C GLU A 77 18.38 9.34 1.19
N SER A 78 19.30 9.02 2.10
CA SER A 78 18.99 8.28 3.33
C SER A 78 18.01 9.03 4.22
N TYR A 79 18.24 10.33 4.47
CA TYR A 79 17.32 11.16 5.25
C TYR A 79 15.93 11.23 4.63
N ILE A 80 15.83 11.48 3.32
CA ILE A 80 14.55 11.53 2.59
C ILE A 80 13.81 10.19 2.72
N SER A 81 14.52 9.08 2.55
CA SER A 81 13.94 7.73 2.64
C SER A 81 13.46 7.40 4.06
N ILE A 82 14.23 7.72 5.10
CA ILE A 82 13.85 7.51 6.50
C ILE A 82 12.60 8.33 6.85
N VAL A 83 12.55 9.59 6.44
CA VAL A 83 11.37 10.44 6.66
C VAL A 83 10.15 9.85 5.97
N GLY A 84 10.27 9.42 4.71
CA GLY A 84 9.22 8.71 3.99
C GLY A 84 8.73 7.45 4.70
N PHE A 85 9.67 6.63 5.15
CA PHE A 85 9.37 5.40 5.87
C PHE A 85 8.60 5.67 7.16
N VAL A 86 9.04 6.62 7.98
CA VAL A 86 8.35 6.99 9.23
C VAL A 86 6.94 7.51 8.93
N LEU A 87 6.77 8.34 7.89
CA LEU A 87 5.45 8.84 7.49
C LEU A 87 4.50 7.70 7.08
N ILE A 88 4.98 6.74 6.29
CA ILE A 88 4.18 5.58 5.87
C ILE A 88 3.78 4.73 7.08
N ILE A 89 4.71 4.48 8.00
CA ILE A 89 4.42 3.69 9.21
C ILE A 89 3.38 4.40 10.09
N LEU A 90 3.54 5.71 10.32
CA LEU A 90 2.58 6.50 11.10
C LEU A 90 1.19 6.49 10.44
N LEU A 91 1.13 6.66 9.11
CA LEU A 91 -0.12 6.57 8.37
C LEU A 91 -0.74 5.18 8.47
N GLY A 92 0.08 4.12 8.37
CA GLY A 92 -0.36 2.73 8.52
C GLY A 92 -0.97 2.46 9.89
N ILE A 93 -0.33 2.94 10.96
CA ILE A 93 -0.85 2.85 12.34
C ILE A 93 -2.17 3.60 12.45
N TYR A 94 -2.26 4.82 11.91
CA TYR A 94 -3.47 5.63 11.95
C TYR A 94 -4.65 4.94 11.24
N ILE A 95 -4.42 4.38 10.05
CA ILE A 95 -5.45 3.65 9.30
C ILE A 95 -5.86 2.38 10.05
N ALA A 96 -4.91 1.60 10.56
CA ALA A 96 -5.20 0.39 11.32
C ALA A 96 -5.99 0.69 12.61
N TYR A 97 -5.65 1.77 13.31
CA TYR A 97 -6.40 2.23 14.48
C TYR A 97 -7.85 2.56 14.13
N ASN A 98 -8.08 3.30 13.06
CA ASN A 98 -9.42 3.63 12.57
C ASN A 98 -10.21 2.38 12.15
N ASP A 99 -9.57 1.40 11.53
CA ASP A 99 -10.18 0.12 11.17
C ASP A 99 -10.64 -0.65 12.43
N ILE A 100 -9.78 -0.73 13.45
CA ILE A 100 -10.11 -1.41 14.72
C ILE A 100 -11.29 -0.71 15.40
N LEU A 101 -11.27 0.62 15.48
CA LEU A 101 -12.38 1.38 16.06
C LEU A 101 -13.69 1.12 15.33
N LYS A 102 -13.69 1.10 13.99
CA LYS A 102 -14.90 0.76 13.22
C LYS A 102 -15.40 -0.64 13.56
N LEU A 103 -14.52 -1.63 13.68
CA LEU A 103 -14.90 -3.01 14.01
C LEU A 103 -15.44 -3.18 15.44
N VAL A 104 -14.91 -2.40 16.40
CA VAL A 104 -15.32 -2.48 17.82
C VAL A 104 -16.56 -1.65 18.09
N VAL A 105 -16.68 -0.45 17.52
CA VAL A 105 -17.81 0.48 17.73
C VAL A 105 -19.03 0.13 16.87
N SER A 106 -18.84 -0.48 15.70
CA SER A 106 -19.95 -0.92 14.84
C SER A 106 -20.56 -2.27 15.24
N ARG A 107 -20.19 -2.81 16.41
CA ARG A 107 -20.84 -3.98 17.03
C ARG A 107 -21.77 -3.58 18.16
#